data_AF-A0A3C1NEH1-F1
#
_entry.id   AF-A0A3C1NEH1-F1
#
_cell.length_a   1.000
_cell.length_b   1.000
_cell.length_c   1.000
_cell.angle_alpha   90.00
_cell.angle_beta   90.00
_cell.angle_gamma   90.00
#
_symmetry.space_group_name_H-M   'P 1'
#
loop_
_entity.id
_entity.type
_entity.pdbx_description
1 polymer ?
#
loop_
_entity_poly.entity_id
_entity_poly.type
_entity_poly.pdbx_seq_one_letter_code
_entity_poly.pdbx_strand_id
1 'polypeptide(L)'
;MAQQGLTARRGAPRGRFGSLPNLLTYGRILAIPALVGCFFVTSDWGRWVAMWIFIAAGVTDILDGYLARAWEQQSAVGRMLDPIADKLIVSAALLMLAANGTIAGWSLWAGVIILCREILV
;
A
#
# COMPACT_ATOMS: atom_id res chain seq x y z
N MET A 1 39.60 18.61 -44.24
CA MET A 1 39.53 17.31 -43.53
C MET A 1 38.50 17.48 -42.41
N ALA A 2 37.22 17.49 -42.77
CA ALA A 2 36.33 16.32 -42.86
C ALA A 2 35.86 15.85 -41.48
N GLN A 3 34.74 16.46 -41.08
CA GLN A 3 33.65 15.96 -40.24
C GLN A 3 33.75 14.47 -39.87
N GLN A 4 34.03 14.20 -38.59
CA GLN A 4 33.56 13.01 -37.89
C GLN A 4 32.43 13.51 -36.98
N GLY A 5 31.18 13.08 -37.08
CA GLY A 5 30.71 11.79 -37.53
C GLY A 5 30.08 11.08 -36.34
N LEU A 6 28.83 11.47 -36.06
CA LEU A 6 27.77 10.66 -35.47
C LEU A 6 27.89 10.10 -34.03
N THR A 7 26.72 10.08 -33.40
CA THR A 7 26.26 9.14 -32.35
C THR A 7 26.65 9.40 -30.89
N ALA A 8 25.95 10.36 -30.29
CA ALA A 8 25.47 10.14 -28.93
C ALA A 8 24.00 10.54 -28.85
N ARG A 9 23.12 9.77 -29.50
CA ARG A 9 21.73 9.70 -29.07
C ARG A 9 21.73 9.08 -27.68
N ARG A 10 21.98 9.90 -26.64
CA ARG A 10 21.64 9.51 -25.27
C ARG A 10 20.13 9.47 -25.23
N GLY A 11 19.61 8.25 -25.37
CA GLY A 11 18.19 7.97 -25.31
C GLY A 11 17.59 8.68 -24.11
N ALA A 12 16.45 9.33 -24.37
CA ALA A 12 15.63 9.96 -23.37
C ALA A 12 15.59 9.13 -22.08
N PRO A 13 15.58 9.76 -20.89
CA PRO A 13 15.35 9.02 -19.66
C PRO A 13 14.04 8.26 -19.86
N ARG A 14 14.12 6.92 -19.92
CA ARG A 14 12.94 6.08 -19.93
C ARG A 14 12.34 6.21 -18.53
N GLY A 15 11.53 7.25 -18.34
CA GLY A 15 10.57 7.34 -17.26
C GLY A 15 9.65 6.15 -17.41
N ARG A 16 10.04 5.01 -16.83
CA ARG A 16 9.20 3.82 -16.82
C ARG A 16 8.19 4.06 -15.72
N PHE A 17 7.11 4.77 -16.06
CA PHE A 17 5.89 4.94 -15.27
C PHE A 17 5.16 3.58 -15.12
N GLY A 18 5.88 2.56 -14.63
CA GLY A 18 5.45 1.17 -14.69
C GLY A 18 6.59 0.21 -14.33
N SER A 19 7.38 0.53 -13.30
CA SER A 19 8.10 -0.54 -12.59
C SER A 19 7.04 -1.34 -11.82
N LEU A 20 7.03 -2.67 -12.00
CA LEU A 20 6.12 -3.60 -11.31
C LEU A 20 5.92 -3.27 -9.82
N PRO A 21 6.96 -2.92 -9.04
CA PRO A 21 6.79 -2.52 -7.64
C PRO A 21 5.84 -1.33 -7.44
N ASN A 22 5.89 -0.33 -8.31
CA ASN A 22 5.05 0.86 -8.19
C ASN A 22 3.56 0.52 -8.39
N LEU A 23 3.26 -0.45 -9.27
CA LEU A 23 1.89 -0.92 -9.49
C LEU A 23 1.32 -1.66 -8.27
N LEU A 24 2.16 -2.41 -7.55
CA LEU A 24 1.77 -3.10 -6.31
C LEU A 24 1.51 -2.10 -5.18
N THR A 25 2.36 -1.07 -5.00
CA THR A 25 2.11 0.00 -4.03
C THR A 25 0.80 0.75 -4.35
N TYR A 26 0.52 1.05 -5.63
CA TYR A 26 -0.77 1.62 -6.03
C TYR A 26 -1.95 0.66 -5.76
N GLY A 27 -1.76 -0.64 -5.96
CA GLY A 27 -2.73 -1.67 -5.61
C GLY A 27 -3.10 -1.65 -4.12
N ARG A 28 -2.11 -1.46 -3.23
CA ARG A 28 -2.35 -1.33 -1.79
C ARG A 28 -3.11 -0.07 -1.43
N ILE A 29 -2.76 1.06 -2.05
CA ILE A 29 -3.49 2.32 -1.87
C ILE A 29 -4.95 2.16 -2.33
N LEU A 30 -5.20 1.42 -3.41
CA LEU A 30 -6.55 1.12 -3.90
C LEU A 30 -7.30 0.11 -2.99
N ALA A 31 -6.59 -0.77 -2.30
CA ALA A 31 -7.16 -1.72 -1.35
C ALA A 31 -7.78 -1.01 -0.12
N ILE A 32 -7.29 0.16 0.27
CA ILE A 32 -7.83 0.95 1.40
C ILE A 32 -9.30 1.35 1.19
N PRO A 33 -9.69 2.08 0.11
CA PRO A 33 -11.08 2.41 -0.14
C PRO A 33 -11.93 1.17 -0.42
N ALA A 34 -11.37 0.10 -1.01
CA ALA A 34 -12.09 -1.16 -1.17
C ALA A 34 -12.42 -1.82 0.19
N LEU A 35 -11.46 -1.82 1.12
CA LEU A 35 -11.64 -2.32 2.49
C LEU A 35 -12.70 -1.49 3.22
N VAL A 36 -12.62 -0.16 3.15
CA VAL A 36 -13.63 0.74 3.74
C VAL A 36 -15.01 0.50 3.12
N GLY A 37 -15.09 0.34 1.80
CA GLY A 37 -16.32 0.02 1.08
C GLY A 37 -17.00 -1.26 1.57
N CYS A 38 -16.23 -2.28 1.95
CA CYS A 38 -16.78 -3.53 2.48
C CYS A 38 -17.53 -3.35 3.80
N PHE A 39 -17.19 -2.33 4.62
CA PHE A 39 -17.89 -2.05 5.87
C PHE A 39 -19.27 -1.42 5.67
N PHE A 40 -19.56 -0.86 4.48
CA PHE A 40 -20.90 -0.37 4.15
C PHE A 40 -21.86 -1.49 3.73
N VAL A 41 -21.34 -2.70 3.48
CA VAL A 41 -22.15 -3.88 3.19
C VAL A 41 -22.60 -4.49 4.52
N THR A 42 -23.89 -4.38 4.83
CA THR A 42 -24.49 -4.79 6.12
C THR A 42 -24.58 -6.31 6.34
N SER A 43 -23.94 -7.11 5.48
CA SER A 43 -23.94 -8.57 5.53
C SER A 43 -22.61 -9.10 6.07
N ASP A 44 -22.62 -10.26 6.74
CA ASP A 44 -21.40 -10.96 7.18
C ASP A 44 -20.42 -11.22 6.02
N TRP A 45 -20.92 -11.31 4.79
CA TRP A 45 -20.10 -11.39 3.58
C TRP A 45 -19.11 -10.22 3.47
N GLY A 46 -19.53 -8.99 3.81
CA GLY A 46 -18.67 -7.81 3.78
C GLY A 46 -17.48 -7.93 4.73
N ARG A 47 -17.69 -8.53 5.91
CA ARG A 47 -16.62 -8.77 6.90
C ARG A 47 -15.59 -9.79 6.40
N TRP A 48 -16.06 -10.89 5.81
CA TRP A 48 -15.16 -11.89 5.22
C TRP A 48 -14.37 -11.32 4.04
N VAL A 49 -15.00 -10.52 3.18
CA VAL A 49 -14.30 -9.87 2.06
C VAL A 49 -13.28 -8.86 2.58
N ALA A 50 -13.63 -8.04 3.58
CA ALA A 50 -12.69 -7.10 4.20
C ALA A 50 -11.46 -7.81 4.78
N MET A 51 -11.66 -8.96 5.44
CA MET A 51 -10.58 -9.80 5.94
C MET A 51 -9.65 -10.27 4.81
N TRP A 52 -10.22 -10.79 3.72
CA TRP A 52 -9.43 -11.24 2.56
C TRP A 52 -8.68 -10.10 1.88
N ILE A 53 -9.30 -8.93 1.74
CA ILE A 53 -8.63 -7.72 1.19
C ILE A 53 -7.45 -7.34 2.08
N PHE A 54 -7.64 -7.31 3.40
CA PHE A 54 -6.58 -6.97 4.35
C PHE A 54 -5.40 -7.94 4.26
N ILE A 55 -5.68 -9.25 4.24
CA ILE A 55 -4.65 -10.29 4.09
C ILE A 55 -3.94 -10.15 2.74
N ALA A 56 -4.68 -10.02 1.64
CA ALA A 56 -4.10 -9.89 0.31
C ALA A 56 -3.22 -8.65 0.19
N ALA A 57 -3.64 -7.52 0.76
CA ALA A 57 -2.85 -6.29 0.78
C ALA A 57 -1.55 -6.44 1.57
N GLY A 58 -1.56 -7.11 2.73
CA GLY A 58 -0.35 -7.40 3.50
C GLY A 58 0.59 -8.40 2.80
N VAL A 59 0.04 -9.43 2.14
CA VAL A 59 0.84 -10.37 1.35
C VAL A 59 1.49 -9.67 0.15
N THR A 60 0.78 -8.72 -0.47
CA THR A 60 1.28 -7.95 -1.62
C THR A 60 2.51 -7.11 -1.22
N ASP A 61 2.59 -6.61 0.01
CA ASP A 61 3.77 -5.91 0.56
C ASP A 61 5.01 -6.79 0.69
N ILE A 62 4.83 -8.01 1.18
CA ILE A 62 5.97 -8.92 1.30
C ILE A 62 6.52 -9.26 -0.10
N LEU A 63 5.62 -9.41 -1.07
CA LEU A 63 5.95 -9.72 -2.45
C LEU A 63 6.61 -8.54 -3.18
N ASP A 64 6.10 -7.31 -3.02
CA ASP A 64 6.73 -6.13 -3.64
C ASP A 64 8.09 -5.81 -3.02
N GLY A 65 8.27 -5.96 -1.70
CA GLY A 65 9.56 -5.83 -1.03
C GLY A 65 10.57 -6.90 -1.43
N TYR A 66 10.12 -8.10 -1.80
CA TYR A 66 10.98 -9.15 -2.36
C TYR A 66 11.38 -8.84 -3.82
N LEU A 67 10.41 -8.48 -4.67
CA LEU A 67 10.66 -8.12 -6.08
C LEU A 67 11.51 -6.85 -6.22
N ALA A 68 11.29 -5.85 -5.38
CA ALA A 68 12.06 -4.60 -5.39
C ALA A 68 13.55 -4.85 -5.10
N ARG A 69 13.84 -5.76 -4.16
CA ARG A 69 15.22 -6.20 -3.85
C ARG A 69 15.83 -7.01 -4.99
N ALA A 70 15.03 -7.84 -5.67
CA ALA A 70 15.51 -8.66 -6.78
C ALA A 70 15.79 -7.87 -8.08
N TRP A 71 15.13 -6.72 -8.29
CA TRP A 71 15.22 -5.95 -9.54
C TRP A 71 15.94 -4.61 -9.45
N GLU A 72 16.39 -4.17 -8.28
CA GLU A 72 17.05 -2.87 -8.04
C GLU A 72 16.31 -1.64 -8.63
N GLN A 73 15.03 -1.80 -8.98
CA GLN A 73 14.22 -0.82 -9.70
C GLN A 73 13.07 -0.32 -8.82
N GLN A 74 13.43 0.24 -7.66
CA GLN A 74 12.46 0.96 -6.82
C GLN A 74 12.56 2.46 -7.08
N SER A 75 11.42 3.08 -7.43
CA SER A 75 11.35 4.52 -7.63
C SER A 75 11.45 5.25 -6.28
N ALA A 76 11.98 6.48 -6.27
CA ALA A 76 12.07 7.28 -5.04
C ALA A 76 10.67 7.55 -4.44
N VAL A 77 9.66 7.72 -5.29
CA VAL A 77 8.26 7.96 -4.89
C VAL A 77 7.65 6.70 -4.28
N GLY A 78 7.83 5.52 -4.89
CA GLY A 78 7.33 4.25 -4.36
C GLY A 78 7.91 3.93 -2.99
N ARG A 79 9.22 4.17 -2.78
CA ARG A 79 9.86 4.00 -1.47
C ARG A 79 9.28 4.90 -0.37
N MET A 80 8.83 6.11 -0.71
CA MET A 80 8.17 6.98 0.27
C MET A 80 6.71 6.58 0.50
N LEU A 81 6.03 6.06 -0.52
CA LEU A 81 4.63 5.66 -0.42
C LEU A 81 4.44 4.34 0.33
N ASP A 82 5.39 3.41 0.26
CA ASP A 82 5.31 2.09 0.95
C ASP A 82 5.00 2.21 2.45
N PRO A 83 5.80 2.94 3.26
CA PRO A 83 5.53 3.07 4.69
C PRO A 83 4.23 3.81 4.99
N ILE A 84 3.81 4.72 4.10
CA ILE A 84 2.55 5.44 4.26
C ILE A 84 1.38 4.50 4.03
N ALA A 85 1.41 3.72 2.94
CA ALA A 85 0.36 2.77 2.61
C ALA A 85 0.20 1.68 3.68
N ASP A 86 1.31 1.22 4.26
CA ASP A 86 1.33 0.24 5.34
C ASP A 86 0.63 0.76 6.62
N LYS A 87 0.98 1.97 7.07
CA LYS A 87 0.32 2.58 8.23
C LYS A 87 -1.16 2.87 8.00
N LEU A 88 -1.52 3.27 6.77
CA LEU A 88 -2.90 3.62 6.43
C LEU A 88 -3.84 2.41 6.43
N ILE A 89 -3.39 1.23 5.96
CA ILE A 89 -4.28 0.07 5.90
C ILE A 89 -4.66 -0.44 7.29
N VAL A 90 -3.69 -0.48 8.21
CA VAL A 90 -3.92 -0.86 9.62
C VAL A 90 -4.81 0.17 10.31
N SER A 91 -4.52 1.46 10.13
CA SER A 91 -5.31 2.55 10.69
C SER A 91 -6.76 2.53 10.19
N ALA A 92 -6.97 2.34 8.89
CA ALA A 92 -8.29 2.25 8.29
C ALA A 92 -9.08 1.05 8.84
N ALA A 93 -8.46 -0.13 8.94
CA ALA A 93 -9.09 -1.32 9.49
C ALA A 93 -9.54 -1.11 10.96
N LEU A 94 -8.67 -0.54 11.81
CA LEU A 94 -9.01 -0.23 13.21
C LEU A 94 -10.14 0.79 13.32
N LEU A 95 -10.09 1.87 12.54
CA LEU A 95 -11.14 2.89 12.52
C LEU A 95 -12.48 2.31 12.08
N MET A 96 -12.50 1.43 11.08
CA MET A 96 -13.73 0.78 10.62
C MET A 96 -14.29 -0.21 11.65
N LEU A 97 -13.44 -0.97 12.33
CA LEU A 97 -13.86 -1.85 13.42
C LEU A 97 -14.43 -1.07 14.62
N ALA A 98 -13.85 0.09 14.94
CA ALA A 98 -14.39 1.00 15.96
C ALA A 98 -15.72 1.63 15.52
N ALA A 99 -15.81 2.09 14.27
CA ALA A 99 -17.01 2.72 13.72
C ALA A 99 -18.23 1.78 13.69
N ASN A 100 -18.02 0.49 13.37
CA ASN A 100 -19.07 -0.52 13.39
C ASN A 100 -19.33 -1.12 14.78
N GLY A 101 -18.79 -0.52 15.85
CA GLY A 101 -18.98 -0.97 17.23
C GLY A 101 -18.40 -2.35 17.55
N THR A 102 -17.58 -2.93 16.65
CA THR A 102 -16.94 -4.23 16.88
C THR A 102 -15.84 -4.10 17.94
N ILE A 103 -15.10 -2.99 17.92
CA ILE A 103 -14.21 -2.57 18.99
C ILE A 103 -14.94 -1.47 19.78
N ALA A 104 -15.44 -1.81 20.97
CA ALA A 104 -16.18 -0.89 21.83
C ALA A 104 -15.80 -1.05 23.33
N GLY A 105 -16.16 -0.05 24.14
CA GLY A 105 -15.90 -0.05 25.58
C GLY A 105 -14.40 -0.09 25.88
N TRP A 106 -13.97 -1.03 26.74
CA TRP A 106 -12.58 -1.14 27.17
C TRP A 106 -11.61 -1.50 26.03
N SER A 107 -12.09 -2.25 25.03
CA SER A 107 -11.27 -2.65 23.87
C SER A 107 -10.90 -1.48 22.95
N LEU A 108 -11.65 -0.37 23.01
CA LEU A 108 -11.34 0.84 22.24
C LEU A 108 -10.00 1.44 22.64
N TRP A 109 -9.64 1.39 23.92
CA TRP A 109 -8.34 1.85 24.40
C TRP A 109 -7.20 1.06 23.78
N ALA A 110 -7.37 -0.26 23.61
CA ALA A 110 -6.37 -1.08 22.92
C ALA A 110 -6.22 -0.65 21.45
N GLY A 111 -7.34 -0.39 20.75
CA GLY A 111 -7.32 0.13 19.38
C GLY A 111 -6.59 1.47 19.26
N VAL A 112 -6.84 2.40 20.19
CA VAL A 112 -6.16 3.71 20.25
C VAL A 112 -4.65 3.54 20.49
N ILE A 113 -4.25 2.66 21.41
CA ILE A 113 -2.82 2.40 21.70
C ILE A 113 -2.12 1.83 20.46
N ILE A 114 -2.74 0.86 19.77
CA ILE A 114 -2.18 0.28 18.54
C ILE A 114 -2.01 1.37 17.48
N LEU A 115 -3.03 2.21 17.27
CA LEU A 115 -2.99 3.28 16.28
C LEU A 115 -1.92 4.34 16.62
N CYS A 116 -1.79 4.73 17.89
CA CYS A 116 -0.71 5.61 18.33
C CYS A 116 0.67 5.00 18.08
N ARG A 117 0.87 3.72 18.42
CA ARG A 117 2.14 3.01 18.17
C ARG A 117 2.50 3.03 16.69
N GLU A 118 1.55 2.72 15.81
CA GLU A 118 1.78 2.62 14.37
C GLU A 118 2.18 3.97 13.74
N ILE A 119 1.66 5.08 14.27
CA ILE A 119 2.00 6.42 13.80
C ILE A 119 3.34 6.89 14.36
N LEU A 120 3.63 6.59 15.63
CA LEU A 120 4.83 7.07 16.35
C LEU A 120 6.12 6.35 15.95
N VAL A 121 6.05 5.05 15.64
CA VAL A 121 7.20 4.22 15.23
C VAL A 121 7.41 4.31 13.74
#